data_AF-A0AAJ6DRL3-F1
#
_entry.id   AF-A0AAJ6DRL3-F1
#
_cell.length_a   1.000
_cell.length_b   1.000
_cell.length_c   1.000
_cell.angle_alpha   90.00
_cell.angle_beta   90.00
_cell.angle_gamma   90.00
#
_symmetry.space_group_name_H-M   'P 1'
#
loop_
_entity.id
_entity.type
_entity.pdbx_description
1 polymer ?
#
loop_
_entity_poly.entity_id
_entity_poly.type
_entity_poly.pdbx_seq_one_letter_code
_entity_poly.pdbx_strand_id
1 'polypeptide(L)'
;MRQTRAKGEPRFPDGPKADPAGSHFERRIRSFQPRRSRVTAGQADALQRLWPLKGLDIDGQRTVDLGELFGNARPVVLEIGFGMGEATAEMAAADPGTNILAVDVHTPGQGNLLGLAERNELSNIRVGNGDAIILLREMLVPGSLAGLRVYFPDPWPKKRHHKRRLIQPEFLTLAATRLAPGALVHCATDWEPYAEQMLDVLTAHPDFENTVPGGGFAPRPEHRPRTRFEGQGLDKGHVVNDLLFRRVQHRDPRQEQHPTG
;
A
#
# COMPACT_ATOMS: atom_id res chain seq x y z
N MET A 1 27.66 21.39 18.50
CA MET A 1 26.62 22.44 18.63
C MET A 1 25.31 21.91 18.05
N ARG A 2 24.23 21.79 18.83
CA ARG A 2 22.90 21.48 18.29
C ARG A 2 22.34 22.75 17.66
N GLN A 3 22.35 22.84 16.33
CA GLN A 3 21.62 23.90 15.64
C GLN A 3 20.12 23.73 15.93
N THR A 4 19.53 24.70 16.61
CA THR A 4 18.07 24.81 16.77
C THR A 4 17.48 25.19 15.42
N ARG A 5 16.65 24.30 14.85
CA ARG A 5 16.03 24.53 13.54
C ARG A 5 15.00 25.66 13.60
N ALA A 6 14.94 26.51 12.56
CA ALA A 6 13.98 27.60 12.49
C ALA A 6 12.54 27.08 12.39
N LYS A 7 11.59 27.83 12.97
CA LYS A 7 10.17 27.48 12.99
C LYS A 7 9.62 27.48 11.55
N GLY A 8 9.38 26.30 11.00
CA GLY A 8 8.80 26.11 9.65
C GLY A 8 9.73 25.44 8.64
N GLU A 9 11.03 25.31 8.92
CA GLU A 9 11.93 24.58 8.00
C GLU A 9 11.55 23.08 7.96
N PRO A 10 11.56 22.43 6.78
CA PRO A 10 11.28 21.00 6.67
C PRO A 10 12.30 20.16 7.44
N ARG A 11 11.89 18.98 7.93
CA ARG A 11 12.83 18.08 8.63
C ARG A 11 13.86 17.44 7.73
N PHE A 12 13.48 17.29 6.48
CA PHE A 12 14.27 16.76 5.41
C PHE A 12 13.95 17.67 4.23
N PRO A 13 14.80 18.66 3.89
CA PRO A 13 14.53 19.60 2.81
C PRO A 13 14.21 18.88 1.48
N ASP A 14 14.97 17.82 1.19
CA ASP A 14 14.80 16.97 0.01
C ASP A 14 14.14 15.61 0.34
N GLY A 15 13.50 15.50 1.51
CA GLY A 15 12.82 14.29 1.94
C GLY A 15 11.30 14.36 1.76
N PRO A 16 10.55 13.41 2.34
CA PRO A 16 9.10 13.34 2.21
C PRO A 16 8.45 14.60 2.77
N LYS A 17 7.54 15.20 2.00
CA LYS A 17 6.77 16.37 2.46
C LYS A 17 5.84 15.97 3.60
N ALA A 18 5.64 16.86 4.57
CA ALA A 18 4.76 16.57 5.71
C ALA A 18 3.28 16.37 5.31
N ASP A 19 2.86 17.00 4.21
CA ASP A 19 1.49 17.00 3.71
C ASP A 19 1.51 17.23 2.19
N PRO A 20 1.88 16.22 1.38
CA PRO A 20 2.24 16.41 -0.03
C PRO A 20 1.09 16.91 -0.90
N ALA A 21 -0.14 16.42 -0.68
CA ALA A 21 -1.35 16.92 -1.34
C ALA A 21 -1.91 18.20 -0.69
N GLY A 22 -1.44 18.56 0.51
CA GLY A 22 -1.99 19.66 1.29
C GLY A 22 -3.34 19.34 1.95
N SER A 23 -3.51 19.80 3.18
CA SER A 23 -4.69 19.62 4.03
C SER A 23 -5.98 20.25 3.47
N HIS A 24 -5.88 20.97 2.35
CA HIS A 24 -7.00 21.60 1.64
C HIS A 24 -7.50 20.79 0.44
N PHE A 25 -6.80 19.74 0.01
CA PHE A 25 -7.17 18.99 -1.21
C PHE A 25 -8.51 18.25 -1.07
N GLU A 26 -8.95 17.85 0.13
CA GLU A 26 -10.30 17.33 0.38
C GLU A 26 -10.59 17.11 1.88
N ARG A 27 -11.81 17.41 2.35
CA ARG A 27 -12.29 17.08 3.71
C ARG A 27 -12.80 15.63 3.82
N ARG A 28 -12.02 14.64 3.37
CA ARG A 28 -12.39 13.23 3.50
C ARG A 28 -12.01 12.67 4.88
N ILE A 29 -12.79 11.70 5.36
CA ILE A 29 -12.41 10.89 6.52
C ILE A 29 -11.22 10.02 6.13
N ARG A 30 -10.04 10.31 6.70
CA ARG A 30 -8.81 9.54 6.49
C ARG A 30 -8.92 8.16 7.15
N SER A 31 -8.37 7.16 6.47
CA SER A 31 -8.34 5.77 6.94
C SER A 31 -7.16 5.45 7.85
N PHE A 32 -6.16 6.32 7.88
CA PHE A 32 -4.95 6.21 8.67
C PHE A 32 -4.87 7.29 9.74
N GLN A 33 -4.11 7.01 10.80
CA GLN A 33 -3.71 8.02 11.78
C GLN A 33 -2.19 8.24 11.74
N PRO A 34 -1.70 9.43 11.33
CA PRO A 34 -0.27 9.72 11.34
C PRO A 34 0.31 9.57 12.74
N ARG A 35 1.24 8.62 12.91
CA ARG A 35 1.98 8.45 14.17
C ARG A 35 3.18 9.38 14.19
N ARG A 36 3.22 10.28 15.18
CA ARG A 36 4.39 11.12 15.44
C ARG A 36 5.44 10.32 16.20
N SER A 37 6.23 9.54 15.49
CA SER A 37 7.36 8.80 16.08
C SER A 37 8.70 9.48 15.78
N ARG A 38 9.67 9.27 16.65
CA ARG A 38 11.02 9.81 16.50
C ARG A 38 11.75 9.08 15.36
N VAL A 39 12.12 9.82 14.32
CA VAL A 39 13.06 9.34 13.30
C VAL A 39 14.45 9.21 13.91
N THR A 40 15.09 8.05 13.75
CA THR A 40 16.47 7.77 14.19
C THR A 40 17.50 8.44 13.26
N ALA A 41 18.77 8.46 13.66
CA ALA A 41 19.83 9.03 12.81
C ALA A 41 19.97 8.28 11.48
N GLY A 42 19.98 6.94 11.50
CA GLY A 42 20.08 6.13 10.28
C GLY A 42 18.87 6.30 9.35
N GLN A 43 17.66 6.41 9.91
CA GLN A 43 16.46 6.68 9.10
C GLN A 43 16.50 8.09 8.49
N ALA A 44 16.98 9.08 9.24
CA ALA A 44 17.11 10.45 8.76
C ALA A 44 18.13 10.56 7.61
N ASP A 45 19.28 9.92 7.77
CA ASP A 45 20.32 9.83 6.74
C ASP A 45 19.81 9.14 5.46
N ALA A 46 19.15 7.99 5.61
CA ALA A 46 18.54 7.27 4.49
C ALA A 46 17.49 8.14 3.75
N LEU A 47 16.63 8.86 4.46
CA LEU A 47 15.66 9.78 3.85
C LEU A 47 16.36 10.87 3.05
N GLN A 48 17.41 11.49 3.60
CA GLN A 48 18.11 12.59 2.92
C GLN A 48 18.79 12.11 1.63
N ARG A 49 19.47 10.95 1.67
CA ARG A 49 20.24 10.46 0.52
C ARG A 49 19.39 9.77 -0.53
N LEU A 50 18.36 9.02 -0.11
CA LEU A 50 17.65 8.10 -0.98
C LEU A 50 16.26 8.59 -1.41
N TRP A 51 15.66 9.55 -0.70
CA TRP A 51 14.35 10.08 -1.11
C TRP A 51 14.37 10.70 -2.51
N PRO A 52 15.37 11.51 -2.92
CA PRO A 52 15.42 12.04 -4.29
C PRO A 52 15.51 10.97 -5.38
N LEU A 53 15.97 9.76 -5.05
CA LEU A 53 16.25 8.68 -6.00
C LEU A 53 15.16 7.60 -6.01
N LYS A 54 14.47 7.40 -4.88
CA LYS A 54 13.53 6.29 -4.66
C LYS A 54 12.18 6.74 -4.10
N GLY A 55 12.04 7.99 -3.70
CA GLY A 55 10.85 8.56 -3.10
C GLY A 55 9.86 9.12 -4.13
N LEU A 56 8.59 9.12 -3.77
CA LEU A 56 7.49 9.74 -4.51
C LEU A 56 6.57 10.45 -3.52
N ASP A 57 6.42 11.76 -3.63
CA ASP A 57 5.36 12.47 -2.90
C ASP A 57 4.03 12.34 -3.67
N ILE A 58 2.98 11.91 -2.96
CA ILE A 58 1.63 11.77 -3.51
C ILE A 58 0.93 13.12 -3.36
N ASP A 59 1.09 13.97 -4.38
CA ASP A 59 0.56 15.34 -4.41
C ASP A 59 -0.75 15.48 -5.20
N GLY A 60 -1.13 14.45 -5.96
CA GLY A 60 -2.33 14.44 -6.80
C GLY A 60 -2.25 15.35 -8.03
N GLN A 61 -1.07 15.86 -8.39
CA GLN A 61 -0.93 16.85 -9.47
C GLN A 61 -0.61 16.22 -10.83
N ARG A 62 0.05 15.06 -10.83
CA ARG A 62 0.54 14.43 -12.06
C ARG A 62 0.34 12.94 -12.03
N THR A 63 -0.05 12.39 -13.18
CA THR A 63 0.00 10.96 -13.41
C THR A 63 1.45 10.48 -13.45
N VAL A 64 1.70 9.34 -12.81
CA VAL A 64 3.00 8.69 -12.69
C VAL A 64 3.10 7.60 -13.74
N ASP A 65 4.13 7.68 -14.59
CA ASP A 65 4.55 6.55 -15.42
C ASP A 65 5.34 5.57 -14.56
N LEU A 66 4.79 4.38 -14.32
CA LEU A 66 5.43 3.36 -13.51
C LEU A 66 6.68 2.76 -14.18
N GLY A 67 6.70 2.71 -15.52
CA GLY A 67 7.86 2.26 -16.28
C GLY A 67 9.05 3.20 -16.11
N GLU A 68 8.81 4.50 -16.20
CA GLU A 68 9.82 5.53 -15.92
C GLU A 68 10.21 5.53 -14.43
N LEU A 69 9.24 5.46 -13.52
CA LEU A 69 9.48 5.47 -12.09
C LEU A 69 10.45 4.35 -11.68
N PHE A 70 10.26 3.12 -12.19
CA PHE A 70 11.13 1.99 -11.88
C PHE A 70 12.30 1.81 -12.87
N GLY A 71 12.30 2.51 -14.00
CA GLY A 71 13.29 2.36 -15.08
C GLY A 71 13.22 1.01 -15.79
N ASN A 72 12.08 0.31 -15.73
CA ASN A 72 11.86 -0.99 -16.34
C ASN A 72 10.35 -1.31 -16.48
N ALA A 73 10.01 -2.38 -17.20
CA ALA A 73 8.61 -2.77 -17.46
C ALA A 73 8.11 -3.94 -16.59
N ARG A 74 8.72 -4.21 -15.44
CA ARG A 74 8.29 -5.29 -14.54
C ARG A 74 6.92 -4.98 -13.93
N PRO A 75 6.10 -6.00 -13.62
CA PRO A 75 4.81 -5.82 -12.95
C PRO A 75 4.98 -5.05 -11.63
N VAL A 76 4.05 -4.13 -11.35
CA VAL A 76 4.07 -3.32 -10.13
C VAL A 76 2.96 -3.75 -9.18
N VAL A 77 3.34 -4.08 -7.94
CA VAL A 77 2.42 -4.27 -6.82
C VAL A 77 2.41 -3.02 -5.97
N LEU A 78 1.23 -2.49 -5.69
CA LEU A 78 1.03 -1.44 -4.70
C LEU A 78 0.91 -2.07 -3.31
N GLU A 79 1.71 -1.62 -2.35
CA GLU A 79 1.54 -1.96 -0.94
C GLU A 79 1.12 -0.71 -0.16
N ILE A 80 -0.02 -0.76 0.53
CA ILE A 80 -0.55 0.37 1.33
C ILE A 80 -0.35 0.08 2.81
N GLY A 81 0.34 0.99 3.50
CA GLY A 81 0.57 0.91 4.94
C GLY A 81 1.67 -0.09 5.32
N PHE A 82 2.82 -0.04 4.64
CA PHE A 82 3.93 -0.98 4.87
C PHE A 82 4.58 -0.85 6.27
N GLY A 83 4.26 0.20 7.03
CA GLY A 83 4.75 0.41 8.38
C GLY A 83 6.27 0.61 8.39
N MET A 84 7.00 -0.32 9.00
CA MET A 84 8.47 -0.26 9.06
C MET A 84 9.14 -0.90 7.84
N GLY A 85 8.42 -1.65 7.01
CA GLY A 85 8.88 -2.15 5.72
C GLY A 85 9.81 -3.37 5.76
N GLU A 86 10.01 -4.03 6.90
CA GLU A 86 10.84 -5.26 6.95
C GLU A 86 10.26 -6.36 6.05
N ALA A 87 8.95 -6.62 6.16
CA ALA A 87 8.28 -7.62 5.33
C ALA A 87 8.29 -7.22 3.84
N THR A 88 8.13 -5.92 3.53
CA THR A 88 8.25 -5.39 2.17
C THR A 88 9.62 -5.69 1.58
N ALA A 89 10.69 -5.40 2.32
CA ALA A 89 12.06 -5.63 1.87
C ALA A 89 12.35 -7.12 1.67
N GLU A 90 11.87 -7.99 2.57
CA GLU A 90 12.02 -9.44 2.45
C GLU A 90 11.27 -10.00 1.24
N MET A 91 10.01 -9.61 1.04
CA MET A 91 9.24 -10.01 -0.14
C MET A 91 9.86 -9.51 -1.44
N ALA A 92 10.36 -8.27 -1.47
CA ALA A 92 11.01 -7.70 -2.65
C ALA A 92 12.34 -8.40 -2.98
N ALA A 93 13.09 -8.85 -1.96
CA ALA A 93 14.30 -9.65 -2.15
C ALA A 93 13.98 -11.06 -2.68
N ALA A 94 12.89 -11.67 -2.20
CA ALA A 94 12.46 -12.99 -2.63
C ALA A 94 11.86 -13.00 -4.05
N ASP A 95 11.30 -11.88 -4.50
CA ASP A 95 10.72 -11.70 -5.84
C ASP A 95 11.29 -10.45 -6.55
N PRO A 96 12.54 -10.51 -7.05
CA PRO A 96 13.15 -9.39 -7.76
C PRO A 96 12.47 -9.09 -9.11
N GLY A 97 11.65 -10.02 -9.62
CA GLY A 97 10.89 -9.88 -10.86
C GLY A 97 9.70 -8.93 -10.75
N THR A 98 9.29 -8.58 -9.52
CA THR A 98 8.16 -7.69 -9.25
C THR A 98 8.64 -6.39 -8.61
N ASN A 99 8.15 -5.26 -9.13
CA ASN A 99 8.35 -3.94 -8.56
C ASN A 99 7.32 -3.69 -7.44
N ILE A 100 7.76 -3.06 -6.34
CA ILE A 100 6.91 -2.69 -5.21
C ILE A 100 6.86 -1.18 -5.08
N LEU A 101 5.67 -0.60 -5.27
CA LEU A 101 5.39 0.78 -4.87
C LEU A 101 4.81 0.73 -3.45
N ALA A 102 5.64 0.99 -2.45
CA ALA A 102 5.28 0.91 -1.04
C ALA A 102 4.86 2.29 -0.54
N VAL A 103 3.59 2.45 -0.15
CA VAL A 103 3.00 3.74 0.26
C VAL A 103 2.71 3.75 1.75
N ASP A 104 3.19 4.77 2.45
CA ASP A 104 2.87 5.02 3.85
C ASP A 104 3.00 6.51 4.17
N VAL A 105 2.41 6.98 5.27
CA VAL A 105 2.59 8.33 5.82
C VAL A 105 3.55 8.36 7.01
N HIS A 106 4.08 7.20 7.42
CA HIS A 106 4.95 7.04 8.56
C HIS A 106 6.42 7.29 8.18
N THR A 107 6.88 8.54 8.36
CA THR A 107 8.25 8.96 8.01
C THR A 107 9.38 8.07 8.56
N PRO A 108 9.35 7.59 9.82
CA PRO A 108 10.38 6.65 10.30
C PRO A 108 10.41 5.34 9.51
N GLY A 109 9.23 4.86 9.10
CA GLY A 109 9.06 3.67 8.28
C GLY A 109 9.64 3.84 6.87
N GLN A 110 9.32 4.97 6.23
CA GLN A 110 9.88 5.35 4.93
C GLN A 110 11.42 5.34 4.96
N GLY A 111 12.03 5.96 5.99
CA GLY A 111 13.49 5.93 6.15
C GLY A 111 14.05 4.53 6.43
N ASN A 112 13.32 3.70 7.17
CA ASN A 112 13.74 2.32 7.44
C ASN A 112 13.74 1.47 6.17
N LEU A 113 12.65 1.52 5.39
CA LEU A 113 12.52 0.77 4.14
C LEU A 113 13.56 1.21 3.11
N LEU A 114 13.81 2.52 2.98
CA LEU A 114 14.89 3.01 2.11
C LEU A 114 16.26 2.48 2.56
N GLY A 115 16.55 2.51 3.86
CA GLY A 115 17.79 1.95 4.39
C GLY A 115 17.91 0.43 4.22
N LEU A 116 16.80 -0.31 4.33
CA LEU A 116 16.76 -1.76 4.05
C LEU A 116 17.01 -2.03 2.56
N ALA A 117 16.35 -1.28 1.67
CA ALA A 117 16.54 -1.41 0.24
C ALA A 117 17.98 -1.11 -0.17
N GLU A 118 18.63 -0.11 0.42
CA GLU A 118 20.06 0.16 0.19
C GLU A 118 20.94 -1.00 0.70
N ARG A 119 20.77 -1.44 1.95
CA ARG A 119 21.61 -2.49 2.55
C ARG A 119 21.48 -3.85 1.85
N ASN A 120 20.30 -4.15 1.31
CA ASN A 120 20.00 -5.40 0.62
C ASN A 120 20.05 -5.27 -0.91
N GLU A 121 20.56 -4.13 -1.44
CA GLU A 121 20.72 -3.87 -2.87
C GLU A 121 19.42 -4.02 -3.69
N LEU A 122 18.28 -3.67 -3.09
CA LEU A 122 16.96 -3.80 -3.70
C LEU A 122 16.70 -2.64 -4.68
N SER A 123 16.63 -2.99 -5.96
CA SER A 123 16.32 -2.09 -7.06
C SER A 123 14.82 -1.97 -7.36
N ASN A 124 14.03 -2.94 -6.91
CA ASN A 124 12.60 -3.09 -7.21
C ASN A 124 11.67 -2.44 -6.17
N ILE A 125 12.15 -1.47 -5.37
CA ILE A 125 11.33 -0.74 -4.37
C ILE A 125 11.34 0.77 -4.67
N ARG A 126 10.13 1.35 -4.64
CA ARG A 126 9.88 2.80 -4.56
C ARG A 126 9.01 3.10 -3.36
N VAL A 127 9.26 4.23 -2.70
CA VAL A 127 8.56 4.62 -1.47
C VAL A 127 7.69 5.85 -1.72
N GLY A 128 6.37 5.67 -1.61
CA GLY A 128 5.38 6.74 -1.70
C GLY A 128 5.06 7.34 -0.34
N ASN A 129 4.99 8.67 -0.27
CA ASN A 129 4.55 9.42 0.91
C ASN A 129 3.24 10.14 0.61
N GLY A 130 2.19 9.82 1.37
CA GLY A 130 0.88 10.47 1.26
C GLY A 130 -0.29 9.48 1.26
N ASP A 131 -1.47 9.97 0.87
CA ASP A 131 -2.71 9.20 0.89
C ASP A 131 -2.81 8.30 -0.36
N ALA A 132 -2.83 6.99 -0.16
CA ALA A 132 -2.95 6.01 -1.26
C ALA A 132 -4.24 6.17 -2.08
N ILE A 133 -5.30 6.75 -1.50
CA ILE A 133 -6.53 7.07 -2.24
C ILE A 133 -6.26 8.14 -3.30
N ILE A 134 -5.48 9.18 -2.96
CA ILE A 134 -5.11 10.23 -3.92
C ILE A 134 -4.22 9.63 -5.02
N LEU A 135 -3.26 8.77 -4.65
CA LEU A 135 -2.42 8.07 -5.62
C LEU A 135 -3.26 7.28 -6.62
N LEU A 136 -4.17 6.43 -6.13
CA LEU A 136 -5.05 5.63 -6.99
C LEU A 136 -5.94 6.52 -7.86
N ARG A 137 -6.53 7.57 -7.31
CA ARG A 137 -7.50 8.39 -8.02
C ARG A 137 -6.86 9.27 -9.09
N GLU A 138 -5.80 9.99 -8.73
CA GLU A 138 -5.25 11.08 -9.54
C GLU A 138 -3.96 10.72 -10.27
N MET A 139 -3.17 9.79 -9.71
CA MET A 139 -1.77 9.62 -10.13
C MET A 139 -1.50 8.33 -10.87
N LEU A 140 -2.39 7.33 -10.83
CA LEU A 140 -2.20 6.06 -11.53
C LEU A 140 -3.18 5.92 -12.69
N VAL A 141 -2.69 5.39 -13.82
CA VAL A 141 -3.53 5.08 -14.98
C VAL A 141 -4.32 3.79 -14.77
N PRO A 142 -5.47 3.62 -15.44
CA PRO A 142 -6.27 2.38 -15.33
C PRO A 142 -5.46 1.12 -15.67
N GLY A 143 -5.69 0.03 -14.94
CA GLY A 143 -5.08 -1.28 -15.20
C GLY A 143 -3.54 -1.36 -15.06
N SER A 144 -2.90 -0.35 -14.46
CA SER A 144 -1.43 -0.29 -14.35
C SER A 144 -0.82 -1.16 -13.25
N LEU A 145 -1.62 -1.61 -12.26
CA LEU A 145 -1.14 -2.39 -11.13
C LEU A 145 -1.37 -3.89 -11.35
N ALA A 146 -0.34 -4.68 -11.13
CA ALA A 146 -0.39 -6.15 -11.17
C ALA A 146 -0.87 -6.77 -9.84
N GLY A 147 -0.96 -5.98 -8.77
CA GLY A 147 -1.50 -6.42 -7.49
C GLY A 147 -1.61 -5.31 -6.45
N LEU A 148 -2.30 -5.63 -5.37
CA LEU A 148 -2.51 -4.77 -4.20
C LEU A 148 -2.28 -5.56 -2.91
N ARG A 149 -1.46 -5.02 -2.00
CA ARG A 149 -1.23 -5.56 -0.66
C ARG A 149 -1.68 -4.56 0.40
N VAL A 150 -2.45 -5.03 1.37
CA VAL A 150 -2.90 -4.24 2.52
C VAL A 150 -2.78 -5.07 3.79
N TYR A 151 -1.67 -4.93 4.51
CA TYR A 151 -1.39 -5.74 5.69
C TYR A 151 -1.56 -4.94 6.96
N PHE A 152 -2.30 -5.49 7.92
CA PHE A 152 -2.57 -4.94 9.24
C PHE A 152 -3.02 -3.46 9.22
N PRO A 153 -3.98 -3.07 8.34
CA PRO A 153 -4.49 -1.70 8.34
C PRO A 153 -5.16 -1.37 9.68
N ASP A 154 -5.18 -0.09 10.06
CA ASP A 154 -5.77 0.37 11.32
C ASP A 154 -7.20 -0.21 11.49
N PRO A 155 -7.48 -1.00 12.56
CA PRO A 155 -8.71 -1.80 12.63
C PRO A 155 -9.95 -1.02 13.08
N TRP A 156 -9.73 0.18 13.65
CA TRP A 156 -10.79 1.08 14.14
C TRP A 156 -11.89 0.34 14.93
N PRO A 157 -11.58 -0.27 16.10
CA PRO A 157 -12.45 -1.25 16.76
C PRO A 157 -13.77 -0.68 17.29
N LYS A 158 -13.91 0.65 17.39
CA LYS A 158 -15.14 1.30 17.85
C LYS A 158 -16.09 1.47 16.66
N LYS A 159 -17.34 0.98 16.76
CA LYS A 159 -18.37 1.07 15.70
C LYS A 159 -18.45 2.43 15.00
N ARG A 160 -18.44 3.53 15.77
CA ARG A 160 -18.46 4.92 15.24
C ARG A 160 -17.27 5.28 14.33
N HIS A 161 -16.20 4.50 14.36
CA HIS A 161 -14.98 4.69 13.56
C HIS A 161 -14.88 3.71 12.39
N HIS A 162 -15.82 2.77 12.20
CA HIS A 162 -15.72 1.78 11.10
C HIS A 162 -15.63 2.43 9.72
N LYS A 163 -16.24 3.60 9.51
CA LYS A 163 -16.08 4.42 8.29
C LYS A 163 -14.65 4.90 8.00
N ARG A 164 -13.72 4.71 8.93
CA ARG A 164 -12.27 4.96 8.76
C ARG A 164 -11.51 3.70 8.35
N ARG A 165 -12.11 2.52 8.35
CA ARG A 165 -11.46 1.32 7.81
C ARG A 165 -11.17 1.56 6.32
N LEU A 166 -9.99 1.14 5.87
CA LEU A 166 -9.56 1.31 4.48
C LEU A 166 -10.38 0.42 3.53
N ILE A 167 -10.58 -0.85 3.90
CA ILE A 167 -11.34 -1.80 3.08
C ILE A 167 -12.82 -1.51 3.23
N GLN A 168 -13.34 -0.78 2.24
CA GLN A 168 -14.73 -0.34 2.08
C GLN A 168 -15.12 -0.48 0.61
N PRO A 169 -16.42 -0.59 0.29
CA PRO A 169 -16.88 -0.72 -1.10
C PRO A 169 -16.28 0.33 -2.05
N GLU A 170 -16.25 1.61 -1.65
CA GLU A 170 -15.77 2.69 -2.50
C GLU A 170 -14.25 2.64 -2.74
N PHE A 171 -13.49 2.13 -1.75
CA PHE A 171 -12.06 1.89 -1.94
C PHE A 171 -11.82 0.75 -2.92
N LEU A 172 -12.57 -0.34 -2.81
CA LEU A 172 -12.48 -1.48 -3.72
C LEU A 172 -12.88 -1.11 -5.15
N THR A 173 -13.94 -0.33 -5.33
CA THR A 173 -14.35 0.19 -6.64
C THR A 173 -13.23 1.01 -7.26
N LEU A 174 -12.60 1.91 -6.51
CA LEU A 174 -11.46 2.70 -7.00
C LEU A 174 -10.26 1.82 -7.33
N ALA A 175 -9.87 0.91 -6.43
CA ALA A 175 -8.74 0.01 -6.63
C ALA A 175 -8.94 -0.87 -7.87
N ALA A 176 -10.16 -1.38 -8.09
CA ALA A 176 -10.51 -2.19 -9.26
C ALA A 176 -10.27 -1.49 -10.59
N THR A 177 -10.33 -0.15 -10.64
CA THR A 177 -10.01 0.62 -11.87
C THR A 177 -8.53 0.66 -12.18
N ARG A 178 -7.65 0.52 -11.17
CA ARG A 178 -6.18 0.60 -11.33
C ARG A 178 -5.52 -0.77 -11.40
N LEU A 179 -6.20 -1.80 -10.92
CA LEU A 179 -5.75 -3.19 -11.02
C LEU A 179 -6.01 -3.76 -12.41
N ALA A 180 -4.99 -4.37 -12.99
CA ALA A 180 -5.15 -5.18 -14.20
C ALA A 180 -6.09 -6.36 -13.94
N PRO A 181 -6.87 -6.81 -14.93
CA PRO A 181 -7.57 -8.08 -14.84
C PRO A 181 -6.61 -9.22 -14.45
N GLY A 182 -7.02 -10.04 -13.49
CA GLY A 182 -6.18 -11.11 -12.94
C GLY A 182 -5.24 -10.69 -11.81
N ALA A 183 -5.12 -9.40 -11.49
CA ALA A 183 -4.29 -8.90 -10.40
C ALA A 183 -4.76 -9.44 -9.03
N LEU A 184 -3.79 -9.78 -8.16
CA LEU A 184 -4.08 -10.28 -6.82
C LEU A 184 -4.26 -9.11 -5.83
N VAL A 185 -5.33 -9.15 -5.05
CA VAL A 185 -5.54 -8.35 -3.84
C VAL A 185 -5.30 -9.23 -2.64
N HIS A 186 -4.33 -8.87 -1.81
CA HIS A 186 -3.98 -9.60 -0.60
C HIS A 186 -4.11 -8.68 0.61
N CYS A 187 -5.12 -8.95 1.43
CA CYS A 187 -5.31 -8.30 2.71
C CYS A 187 -4.94 -9.24 3.86
N ALA A 188 -4.40 -8.69 4.95
CA ALA A 188 -4.17 -9.46 6.17
C ALA A 188 -4.52 -8.61 7.40
N THR A 189 -5.11 -9.22 8.43
CA THR A 189 -5.40 -8.54 9.70
C THR A 189 -5.46 -9.54 10.86
N ASP A 190 -5.05 -9.09 12.04
CA ASP A 190 -5.15 -9.80 13.31
C ASP A 190 -6.40 -9.41 14.13
N TRP A 191 -7.31 -8.61 13.53
CA TRP A 191 -8.55 -8.17 14.16
C TRP A 191 -9.76 -8.84 13.49
N GLU A 192 -10.29 -9.88 14.13
CA GLU A 192 -11.35 -10.74 13.58
C GLU A 192 -12.59 -9.95 13.09
N PRO A 193 -13.18 -8.99 13.83
CA PRO A 193 -14.31 -8.19 13.33
C PRO A 193 -13.99 -7.28 12.13
N TYR A 194 -12.71 -7.11 11.80
CA TYR A 194 -12.30 -6.42 10.57
C TYR A 194 -12.00 -7.43 9.48
N ALA A 195 -11.45 -8.61 9.79
CA ALA A 195 -11.33 -9.72 8.85
C ALA A 195 -12.69 -10.10 8.26
N GLU A 196 -13.71 -10.27 9.10
CA GLU A 196 -15.10 -10.53 8.67
C GLU A 196 -15.62 -9.42 7.75
N GLN A 197 -15.46 -8.15 8.14
CA GLN A 197 -15.88 -7.03 7.29
C GLN A 197 -15.12 -7.00 5.95
N MET A 198 -13.82 -7.27 5.95
CA MET A 198 -13.04 -7.35 4.70
C MET A 198 -13.60 -8.44 3.80
N LEU A 199 -13.89 -9.62 4.37
CA LEU A 199 -14.44 -10.76 3.64
C LEU A 199 -15.82 -10.42 3.04
N ASP A 200 -16.72 -9.84 3.82
CA ASP A 200 -18.05 -9.44 3.36
C ASP A 200 -17.96 -8.43 2.22
N VAL A 201 -17.15 -7.38 2.39
CA VAL A 201 -17.01 -6.29 1.42
C VAL A 201 -16.34 -6.78 0.13
N LEU A 202 -15.30 -7.61 0.21
CA LEU A 202 -14.64 -8.18 -0.97
C LEU A 202 -15.54 -9.18 -1.70
N THR A 203 -16.23 -10.07 -0.96
CA THR A 203 -17.12 -11.08 -1.53
C THR A 203 -18.33 -10.46 -2.23
N ALA A 204 -18.87 -9.37 -1.71
CA ALA A 204 -20.00 -8.67 -2.31
C ALA A 204 -19.62 -7.82 -3.54
N HIS A 205 -18.34 -7.57 -3.78
CA HIS A 205 -17.90 -6.64 -4.83
C HIS A 205 -17.74 -7.35 -6.18
N PRO A 206 -18.43 -6.93 -7.25
CA PRO A 206 -18.51 -7.67 -8.52
C PRO A 206 -17.18 -7.74 -9.28
N ASP A 207 -16.22 -6.86 -8.94
CA ASP A 207 -14.90 -6.82 -9.56
C ASP A 207 -13.89 -7.82 -8.97
N PHE A 208 -14.25 -8.55 -7.90
CA PHE A 208 -13.33 -9.42 -7.19
C PHE A 208 -13.90 -10.83 -7.01
N GLU A 209 -13.03 -11.83 -7.20
CA GLU A 209 -13.33 -13.23 -6.91
C GLU A 209 -12.44 -13.73 -5.78
N ASN A 210 -13.00 -14.50 -4.84
CA ASN A 210 -12.19 -15.12 -3.79
C ASN A 210 -11.35 -16.26 -4.40
N THR A 211 -10.07 -16.34 -4.05
CA THR A 211 -9.17 -17.39 -4.58
C THR A 211 -9.32 -18.73 -3.85
N VAL A 212 -9.97 -18.74 -2.68
CA VAL A 212 -10.24 -19.96 -1.90
C VAL A 212 -11.50 -20.64 -2.44
N PRO A 213 -11.42 -21.92 -2.86
CA PRO A 213 -12.60 -22.67 -3.26
C PRO A 213 -13.64 -22.73 -2.14
N GLY A 214 -14.88 -22.31 -2.42
CA GLY A 214 -15.94 -22.19 -1.42
C GLY A 214 -15.93 -20.91 -0.59
N GLY A 215 -14.95 -20.02 -0.82
CA GLY A 215 -14.82 -18.73 -0.14
C GLY A 215 -14.12 -18.81 1.23
N GLY A 216 -14.17 -17.70 1.97
CA GLY A 216 -13.55 -17.59 3.30
C GLY A 216 -12.13 -17.03 3.28
N PHE A 217 -11.40 -17.33 4.35
CA PHE A 217 -10.01 -16.89 4.56
C PHE A 217 -9.03 -17.88 3.94
N ALA A 218 -7.95 -17.37 3.37
CA ALA A 218 -6.87 -18.17 2.84
C ALA A 218 -5.89 -18.59 3.94
N PRO A 219 -5.19 -19.73 3.81
CA PRO A 219 -4.01 -19.98 4.62
C PRO A 219 -2.95 -18.90 4.33
N ARG A 220 -2.15 -18.54 5.35
CA ARG A 220 -1.03 -17.61 5.16
C ARG A 220 -0.11 -18.13 4.05
N PRO A 221 0.08 -17.39 2.95
CA PRO A 221 1.00 -17.82 1.89
C PRO A 221 2.44 -17.88 2.40
N GLU A 222 3.22 -18.84 1.91
CA GLU A 222 4.65 -18.98 2.29
C GLU A 222 5.45 -17.71 2.01
N HIS A 223 5.12 -17.02 0.92
CA HIS A 223 5.77 -15.78 0.50
C HIS A 223 5.44 -14.56 1.36
N ARG A 224 4.50 -14.63 2.31
CA ARG A 224 4.20 -13.52 3.22
C ARG A 224 5.00 -13.70 4.52
N PRO A 225 6.06 -12.92 4.78
CA PRO A 225 6.85 -13.04 6.00
C PRO A 225 6.00 -12.79 7.24
N ARG A 226 6.45 -13.33 8.37
CA ARG A 226 5.85 -12.96 9.65
C ARG A 226 6.19 -11.50 9.95
N THR A 227 5.18 -10.64 10.04
CA THR A 227 5.43 -9.23 10.36
C THR A 227 5.60 -9.04 11.86
N ARG A 228 6.24 -7.93 12.25
CA ARG A 228 6.33 -7.54 13.67
C ARG A 228 4.95 -7.39 14.34
N PHE A 229 3.93 -7.02 13.57
CA PHE A 229 2.55 -6.89 14.07
C PHE A 229 1.94 -8.26 14.36
N GLU A 230 2.22 -9.26 13.53
CA GLU A 230 1.79 -10.64 13.79
C GLU A 230 2.44 -11.21 15.04
N GLY A 231 3.73 -10.94 15.27
CA GLY A 231 4.39 -11.34 16.52
C GLY A 231 3.65 -10.79 17.75
N GLN A 232 3.32 -9.49 17.74
CA GLN A 232 2.60 -8.85 18.85
C GLN A 232 1.14 -9.32 19.03
N GLY A 233 0.47 -9.71 17.94
CA GLY A 233 -0.89 -10.26 17.98
C GLY A 233 -0.90 -11.72 18.44
N LEU A 234 0.03 -12.54 17.94
CA LEU A 234 0.18 -13.94 18.30
C LEU A 234 0.59 -14.11 19.77
N ASP A 235 1.45 -13.23 20.29
CA ASP A 235 1.79 -13.19 21.73
C ASP A 235 0.56 -12.92 22.62
N LYS A 236 -0.53 -12.40 22.04
CA LYS A 236 -1.82 -12.15 22.70
C LYS A 236 -2.90 -13.18 22.31
N GLY A 237 -2.53 -14.23 21.57
CA GLY A 237 -3.44 -15.27 21.11
C GLY A 237 -4.36 -14.87 19.95
N HIS A 238 -4.06 -13.78 19.23
CA HIS A 238 -4.87 -13.37 18.08
C HIS A 238 -4.63 -14.29 16.88
N VAL A 239 -5.69 -14.58 16.14
CA VAL A 239 -5.63 -15.26 14.84
C VAL A 239 -5.41 -14.22 13.74
N VAL A 240 -4.42 -14.45 12.89
CA VAL A 240 -4.22 -13.64 11.69
C VAL A 240 -5.02 -14.26 10.55
N ASN A 241 -5.86 -13.44 9.92
CA ASN A 241 -6.67 -13.81 8.76
C ASN A 241 -6.08 -13.20 7.50
N ASP A 242 -5.83 -14.05 6.50
CA ASP A 242 -5.41 -13.68 5.16
C ASP A 242 -6.61 -13.75 4.21
N LEU A 243 -6.79 -12.72 3.39
CA LEU A 243 -7.81 -12.65 2.36
C LEU A 243 -7.12 -12.46 1.01
N LEU A 244 -7.26 -13.45 0.12
CA LEU A 244 -6.72 -13.40 -1.24
C LEU A 244 -7.90 -13.37 -2.22
N PHE A 245 -7.97 -12.29 -2.98
CA PHE A 245 -8.97 -12.08 -4.02
C PHE A 245 -8.27 -11.75 -5.32
N ARG A 246 -8.91 -12.05 -6.45
CA ARG A 246 -8.39 -11.70 -7.78
C ARG A 246 -9.33 -10.69 -8.44
N ARG A 247 -8.76 -9.71 -9.15
CA ARG A 247 -9.53 -8.83 -10.04
C ARG A 247 -10.12 -9.68 -11.16
N VAL A 248 -11.44 -9.70 -11.30
CA VAL A 248 -12.10 -10.48 -12.38
C VAL A 248 -11.76 -9.90 -13.76
N GLN A 249 -11.77 -10.77 -14.77
CA GLN A 249 -11.72 -10.34 -16.17
C GLN A 249 -13.12 -9.93 -16.61
N HIS A 250 -13.37 -8.62 -16.71
CA HIS A 250 -14.56 -8.17 -17.44
C HIS A 250 -14.23 -8.20 -18.94
N ARG A 251 -14.95 -9.02 -19.70
CA ARG A 251 -14.95 -8.91 -21.16
C ARG A 251 -15.63 -7.60 -21.54
N ASP A 252 -15.02 -6.81 -22.42
CA ASP A 252 -15.65 -5.60 -22.96
C ASP A 252 -16.86 -6.04 -23.82
N PRO A 253 -18.10 -5.66 -23.49
CA PRO A 253 -19.28 -6.04 -24.27
C PRO A 253 -19.21 -5.56 -25.73
N ARG A 254 -18.36 -4.58 -26.04
CA ARG A 254 -18.14 -4.07 -27.40
C ARG A 254 -17.33 -5.01 -28.29
N GLN A 255 -16.65 -6.00 -27.72
CA GLN A 255 -15.94 -7.03 -28.51
C GLN A 255 -16.85 -8.20 -28.94
N GLU A 256 -18.10 -8.26 -28.46
CA GLU A 256 -19.05 -9.32 -28.82
C GLU A 256 -19.95 -8.98 -30.03
N GLN A 257 -19.86 -7.76 -30.59
CA GLN A 257 -20.74 -7.30 -31.68
C GLN A 257 -20.16 -7.40 -33.11
N HIS A 258 -19.20 -8.30 -33.37
CA HIS A 258 -18.87 -8.68 -34.75
C HIS A 258 -19.08 -10.18 -34.95
N PRO A 259 -20.32 -10.63 -35.22
CA PRO A 259 -20.49 -11.90 -35.90
C PRO A 259 -19.96 -11.71 -37.32
N THR A 260 -18.94 -12.50 -37.67
CA THR A 260 -18.50 -12.68 -39.05
C THR A 260 -19.68 -13.21 -39.86
N GLY A 261 -20.24 -12.34 -40.71
CA GLY A 261 -21.18 -12.69 -41.77
C GLY A 261 -20.52 -12.44 -43.11
#